data_AF-A0A6G3X6J3-F1
#
_entry.id   AF-A0A6G3X6J3-F1
#
_cell.length_a   1.000
_cell.length_b   1.000
_cell.length_c   1.000
_cell.angle_alpha   90.00
_cell.angle_beta   90.00
_cell.angle_gamma   90.00
#
_symmetry.space_group_name_H-M   'P 1'
#
loop_
_entity.id
_entity.type
_entity.pdbx_description
1 polymer ?
#
loop_
_entity_poly.entity_id
_entity_poly.type
_entity_poly.pdbx_seq_one_letter_code
_entity_poly.pdbx_strand_id
1 'polypeptide(L)'
;RLRGEPVLANVVYTSGLNLGELFQDTVIDTFGEPVWIISQGPQVVLDAQVVELRGGLLFNWDVREQAFPAGMMDTMFRRNRELLEELLADDADWGLVASRGLPPAQAAVRASANDTDRPVSGRLLHEGFFEHARSTPELPAVVGGADGELTYGRLRDRALRVAGALVARGVRPGDAVSIQLP
;
A
#
# COMPACT_ATOMS: atom_id res chain seq x y z
N ARG A 1 -21.26 16.83 0.50
CA ARG A 1 -20.50 16.23 -0.61
C ARG A 1 -21.19 16.66 -1.90
N LEU A 2 -20.66 17.66 -2.62
CA LEU A 2 -21.39 18.44 -3.64
C LEU A 2 -20.52 18.71 -4.89
N ARG A 3 -19.80 17.67 -5.34
CA ARG A 3 -19.22 17.57 -6.69
C ARG A 3 -19.34 16.10 -7.09
N GLY A 4 -20.28 15.80 -7.97
CA GLY A 4 -20.47 14.45 -8.52
C GLY A 4 -19.51 14.25 -9.68
N GLU A 5 -18.25 13.91 -9.38
CA GLU A 5 -17.40 13.34 -10.42
C GLU A 5 -17.79 11.87 -10.61
N PRO A 6 -17.88 11.37 -11.86
CA PRO A 6 -18.14 9.97 -12.12
C PRO A 6 -17.06 9.14 -11.43
N VAL A 7 -17.46 8.30 -10.48
CA VAL A 7 -16.57 7.26 -9.95
C VAL A 7 -16.48 6.21 -11.04
N LEU A 8 -15.31 6.11 -11.66
CA LEU A 8 -15.05 5.07 -12.66
C LEU A 8 -14.93 3.73 -11.93
N ALA A 9 -15.80 2.79 -12.27
CA ALA A 9 -15.65 1.38 -11.88
C ALA A 9 -14.74 0.70 -12.90
N ASN A 10 -13.44 0.94 -12.77
CA ASN A 10 -12.41 0.44 -13.68
C ASN A 10 -12.07 -1.04 -13.45
N VAL A 11 -12.48 -1.62 -12.33
CA VAL A 11 -12.48 -3.06 -12.07
C VAL A 11 -13.90 -3.50 -11.78
N VAL A 12 -14.40 -4.48 -12.52
CA VAL A 12 -15.74 -5.02 -12.41
C VAL A 12 -15.67 -6.49 -12.00
N TYR A 13 -16.52 -6.88 -11.06
CA TYR A 13 -16.72 -8.28 -10.69
C TYR A 13 -18.16 -8.64 -11.02
N THR A 14 -18.34 -9.63 -11.90
CA THR A 14 -19.65 -10.09 -12.33
C THR A 14 -19.84 -11.54 -11.90
N SER A 15 -20.91 -11.79 -11.15
CA SER A 15 -21.34 -13.15 -10.81
C SER A 15 -22.65 -13.46 -11.53
N GLY A 16 -22.60 -14.40 -12.47
CA GLY A 16 -23.77 -15.02 -13.09
C GLY A 16 -24.12 -16.38 -12.48
N LEU A 17 -23.61 -16.68 -11.28
CA LEU A 17 -23.98 -17.90 -10.55
C LEU A 17 -25.47 -17.90 -10.21
N ASN A 18 -26.12 -19.06 -10.30
CA ASN A 18 -27.56 -19.23 -10.11
C ASN A 18 -28.45 -18.46 -11.10
N LEU A 19 -27.88 -17.95 -12.21
CA LEU A 19 -28.66 -17.39 -13.32
C LEU A 19 -28.93 -18.42 -14.44
N GLY A 20 -28.38 -19.63 -14.30
CA GLY A 20 -28.42 -20.69 -15.30
C GLY A 20 -27.27 -20.60 -16.30
N GLU A 21 -27.31 -21.51 -17.27
CA GLU A 21 -26.31 -21.62 -18.35
C GLU A 21 -26.16 -20.31 -19.13
N LEU A 22 -24.92 -19.88 -19.37
CA LEU A 22 -24.60 -18.66 -20.12
C LEU A 22 -25.22 -18.66 -21.53
N PHE A 23 -25.25 -19.82 -22.18
CA PHE A 23 -25.86 -20.00 -23.50
C PHE A 23 -26.96 -21.05 -23.41
N GLN A 24 -28.12 -20.74 -23.98
CA GLN A 24 -29.19 -21.72 -24.15
C GLN A 24 -28.81 -22.74 -25.22
N ASP A 25 -29.32 -23.97 -25.11
CA ASP A 25 -29.07 -25.06 -26.06
C ASP A 25 -29.33 -24.63 -27.52
N THR A 26 -30.40 -23.87 -27.75
CA THR A 26 -30.76 -23.37 -29.09
C THR A 26 -29.69 -22.48 -29.72
N VAL A 27 -28.92 -21.73 -28.92
CA VAL A 27 -27.81 -20.90 -29.39
C VAL A 27 -26.65 -21.79 -29.82
N ILE A 28 -26.32 -22.81 -29.03
CA ILE A 28 -25.24 -23.76 -29.31
C ILE A 28 -25.58 -24.59 -30.56
N ASP A 29 -26.82 -25.10 -30.65
CA ASP A 29 -27.29 -25.86 -31.81
C ASP A 29 -27.23 -25.06 -33.13
N THR A 30 -27.42 -23.74 -33.04
CA THR A 30 -27.46 -22.86 -34.21
C THR A 30 -26.08 -22.36 -34.62
N PHE A 31 -25.26 -21.94 -33.67
CA PHE A 31 -23.99 -21.23 -33.93
C PHE A 31 -22.75 -22.05 -33.59
N GLY A 32 -22.91 -23.22 -32.97
CA GLY A 32 -21.84 -24.09 -32.52
C GLY A 32 -21.30 -23.74 -31.13
N GLU A 33 -20.26 -24.46 -30.74
CA GLU A 33 -19.62 -24.31 -29.43
C GLU A 33 -18.88 -22.97 -29.30
N PRO A 34 -19.05 -22.25 -28.17
CA PRO A 34 -18.31 -21.03 -27.92
C PRO A 34 -16.83 -21.36 -27.68
N VAL A 35 -15.96 -20.82 -28.53
CA VAL A 35 -14.49 -20.98 -28.40
C VAL A 35 -13.79 -19.74 -27.84
N TRP A 36 -14.48 -18.60 -27.82
CA TRP A 36 -13.95 -17.33 -27.34
C TRP A 36 -15.08 -16.43 -26.85
N ILE A 37 -14.88 -15.76 -25.71
CA ILE A 37 -15.85 -14.85 -25.08
C ILE A 37 -15.08 -13.62 -24.60
N ILE A 38 -15.63 -12.43 -24.81
CA ILE A 38 -15.07 -11.18 -24.31
C ILE A 38 -16.19 -10.18 -24.01
N SER A 39 -16.11 -9.51 -22.87
CA SER A 39 -16.90 -8.35 -22.46
C SER A 39 -16.04 -7.09 -22.47
N GLN A 40 -16.57 -5.98 -22.98
CA GLN A 40 -15.85 -4.70 -23.04
C GLN A 40 -16.74 -3.55 -22.58
N GLY A 41 -16.62 -3.17 -21.32
CA GLY A 41 -17.18 -1.94 -20.79
C GLY A 41 -16.28 -0.72 -21.08
N PRO A 42 -16.84 0.46 -21.41
CA PRO A 42 -16.07 1.70 -21.41
C PRO A 42 -15.37 1.91 -20.06
N GLN A 43 -14.09 2.26 -20.09
CA GLN A 43 -13.26 2.55 -18.90
C GLN A 43 -13.01 1.37 -17.95
N VAL A 44 -13.50 0.17 -18.27
CA VAL A 44 -13.17 -1.06 -17.55
C VAL A 44 -11.79 -1.56 -18.02
N VAL A 45 -10.87 -1.74 -17.07
CA VAL A 45 -9.52 -2.30 -17.31
C VAL A 45 -9.43 -3.78 -16.91
N LEU A 46 -10.32 -4.25 -16.04
CA LEU A 46 -10.50 -5.65 -15.67
C LEU A 46 -11.99 -5.94 -15.46
N ASP A 47 -12.54 -6.86 -16.22
CA ASP A 47 -13.86 -7.47 -15.98
C ASP A 47 -13.63 -8.93 -15.57
N ALA A 48 -13.83 -9.22 -14.28
CA ALA A 48 -13.66 -10.54 -13.71
C ALA A 48 -15.03 -11.22 -13.55
N GLN A 49 -15.26 -12.27 -14.32
CA GLN A 49 -16.57 -12.89 -14.47
C GLN A 49 -16.55 -14.36 -14.02
N VAL A 50 -17.62 -14.77 -13.33
CA VAL A 50 -17.92 -16.18 -13.06
C VAL A 50 -19.34 -16.48 -13.49
N VAL A 51 -19.52 -17.51 -14.31
CA VAL A 51 -20.83 -17.93 -14.87
C VAL A 51 -20.91 -19.44 -15.00
N GLU A 52 -22.12 -19.97 -15.03
CA GLU A 52 -22.35 -21.39 -15.32
C GLU A 52 -22.23 -21.64 -16.82
N LEU A 53 -21.43 -22.65 -17.19
CA LEU A 53 -21.25 -23.06 -18.58
C LEU A 53 -21.00 -24.57 -18.66
N ARG A 54 -21.85 -25.27 -19.40
CA ARG A 54 -21.79 -26.72 -19.68
C ARG A 54 -21.77 -27.57 -18.40
N GLY A 55 -22.61 -27.23 -17.42
CA GLY A 55 -22.67 -27.90 -16.13
C GLY A 55 -21.42 -27.67 -15.24
N GLY A 56 -20.55 -26.75 -15.63
CA GLY A 56 -19.38 -26.32 -14.87
C GLY A 56 -19.38 -24.81 -14.64
N LEU A 57 -18.24 -24.30 -14.18
CA LEU A 57 -18.02 -22.87 -14.00
C LEU A 57 -17.02 -22.37 -15.04
N LEU A 58 -17.40 -21.33 -15.78
CA LEU A 58 -16.48 -20.51 -16.54
C LEU A 58 -15.99 -19.37 -15.67
N PHE A 59 -14.68 -19.30 -15.49
CA PHE A 59 -14.00 -18.17 -14.85
C PHE A 59 -13.20 -17.40 -15.92
N ASN A 60 -13.68 -16.21 -16.28
CA ASN A 60 -13.14 -15.42 -17.39
C ASN A 60 -12.72 -14.03 -16.92
N TRP A 61 -11.51 -13.60 -17.29
CA TRP A 61 -11.01 -12.25 -17.02
C TRP A 61 -10.75 -11.52 -18.33
N ASP A 62 -11.54 -10.49 -18.63
CA ASP A 62 -11.29 -9.61 -19.76
C ASP A 62 -10.45 -8.42 -19.31
N VAL A 63 -9.24 -8.31 -19.87
CA VAL A 63 -8.21 -7.43 -19.33
C VAL A 63 -7.67 -6.49 -20.40
N ARG A 64 -7.54 -5.21 -20.07
CA ARG A 64 -6.70 -4.28 -20.82
C ARG A 64 -5.25 -4.42 -20.35
N GLU A 65 -4.51 -5.39 -20.91
CA GLU A 65 -3.18 -5.75 -20.43
C GLU A 65 -2.22 -4.56 -20.30
N GLN A 66 -2.27 -3.62 -21.24
CA GLN A 66 -1.42 -2.42 -21.25
C GLN A 66 -1.68 -1.45 -20.09
N ALA A 67 -2.79 -1.60 -19.38
CA ALA A 67 -3.07 -0.84 -18.16
C ALA A 67 -2.30 -1.37 -16.94
N PHE A 68 -1.65 -2.54 -17.06
CA PHE A 68 -0.93 -3.20 -15.99
C PHE A 68 0.54 -3.44 -16.38
N PRO A 69 1.45 -3.57 -15.40
CA PRO A 69 2.79 -4.09 -15.65
C PRO A 69 2.75 -5.46 -16.32
N ALA A 70 3.72 -5.70 -17.22
CA ALA A 70 3.83 -6.96 -17.95
C ALA A 70 3.80 -8.18 -17.01
N GLY A 71 2.97 -9.18 -17.33
CA GLY A 71 2.83 -10.43 -16.57
C GLY A 71 2.09 -10.31 -15.22
N MET A 72 1.64 -9.12 -14.82
CA MET A 72 0.88 -8.93 -13.58
C MET A 72 -0.44 -9.69 -13.61
N MET A 73 -1.20 -9.54 -14.69
CA MET A 73 -2.55 -10.09 -14.81
C MET A 73 -2.53 -11.61 -14.93
N ASP A 74 -1.56 -12.18 -15.66
CA ASP A 74 -1.31 -13.61 -15.66
C ASP A 74 -0.99 -14.15 -14.27
N THR A 75 -0.21 -13.38 -13.49
CA THR A 75 0.15 -13.77 -12.13
C THR A 75 -1.04 -13.74 -11.18
N MET A 76 -1.88 -12.70 -11.29
CA MET A 76 -3.10 -12.59 -10.51
C MET A 76 -4.12 -13.69 -10.89
N PHE A 77 -4.33 -13.92 -12.18
CA PHE A 77 -5.26 -14.95 -12.66
C PHE A 77 -4.81 -16.36 -12.24
N ARG A 78 -3.52 -16.68 -12.42
CA ARG A 78 -2.94 -17.96 -11.97
C ARG A 78 -3.15 -18.16 -10.47
N ARG A 79 -2.88 -17.12 -9.67
CA ARG A 79 -3.07 -17.19 -8.22
C ARG A 79 -4.54 -17.39 -7.86
N ASN A 80 -5.46 -16.71 -8.55
CA ASN A 80 -6.88 -16.89 -8.33
C ASN A 80 -7.32 -18.33 -8.64
N ARG A 81 -6.87 -18.90 -9.76
CA ARG A 81 -7.13 -20.30 -10.12
C ARG A 81 -6.60 -21.27 -9.05
N GLU A 82 -5.36 -21.10 -8.59
CA GLU A 82 -4.77 -21.93 -7.52
C GLU A 82 -5.62 -21.87 -6.23
N LEU A 83 -6.10 -20.68 -5.86
CA LEU A 83 -6.96 -20.52 -4.68
C LEU A 83 -8.31 -21.22 -4.86
N LEU A 84 -8.91 -21.14 -6.05
CA LEU A 84 -10.15 -21.87 -6.34
C LEU A 84 -9.92 -23.38 -6.29
N GLU A 85 -8.84 -23.89 -6.89
CA GLU A 85 -8.49 -25.31 -6.86
C GLU A 85 -8.28 -25.84 -5.44
N GLU A 86 -7.63 -25.04 -4.58
CA GLU A 86 -7.47 -25.38 -3.16
C GLU A 86 -8.83 -25.42 -2.43
N LEU A 87 -9.74 -24.50 -2.73
CA LEU A 87 -11.08 -24.44 -2.13
C LEU A 87 -12.00 -25.59 -2.56
N LEU A 88 -11.67 -26.29 -3.65
CA LEU A 88 -12.39 -27.48 -4.10
C LEU A 88 -12.00 -28.75 -3.36
N ALA A 89 -10.97 -28.72 -2.49
CA ALA A 89 -10.60 -29.87 -1.67
C ALA A 89 -11.67 -30.15 -0.59
N ASP A 90 -11.90 -31.43 -0.29
CA ASP A 90 -12.93 -31.87 0.67
C ASP A 90 -12.70 -31.32 2.10
N ASP A 91 -11.45 -31.03 2.46
CA ASP A 91 -11.02 -30.49 3.76
C ASP A 91 -10.60 -29.02 3.68
N ALA A 92 -10.99 -28.31 2.62
CA ALA A 92 -10.62 -26.92 2.41
C ALA A 92 -11.07 -26.01 3.57
N ASP A 93 -10.12 -25.30 4.17
CA ASP A 93 -10.41 -24.23 5.13
C ASP A 93 -10.65 -22.91 4.40
N TRP A 94 -11.93 -22.60 4.21
CA TRP A 94 -12.41 -21.36 3.61
C TRP A 94 -11.99 -20.10 4.40
N GLY A 95 -11.71 -20.23 5.71
CA GLY A 95 -11.21 -19.14 6.55
C GLY A 95 -9.74 -18.83 6.32
N LEU A 96 -8.93 -19.83 5.94
CA LEU A 96 -7.50 -19.68 5.72
C LEU A 96 -7.19 -18.93 4.41
N VAL A 97 -8.00 -19.15 3.36
CA VAL A 97 -7.76 -18.59 2.02
C VAL A 97 -7.74 -17.07 1.99
N ALA A 98 -8.60 -16.40 2.78
CA ALA A 98 -8.60 -14.95 2.89
C ALA A 98 -7.35 -14.37 3.59
N SER A 99 -6.62 -15.20 4.34
CA SER A 99 -5.45 -14.82 5.13
C SER A 99 -4.11 -15.18 4.47
N ARG A 100 -4.13 -15.82 3.29
CA ARG A 100 -2.90 -16.31 2.66
C ARG A 100 -2.00 -15.18 2.17
N GLY A 101 -0.71 -15.38 2.42
CA GLY A 101 0.35 -14.45 2.07
C GLY A 101 0.62 -14.32 0.57
N LEU A 102 1.53 -13.41 0.25
CA LEU A 102 1.94 -13.08 -1.11
C LEU A 102 2.68 -14.25 -1.79
N PRO A 103 2.62 -14.35 -3.14
CA PRO A 103 3.47 -15.28 -3.88
C PRO A 103 4.96 -15.15 -3.47
N PRO A 104 5.73 -16.24 -3.40
CA PRO A 104 7.10 -16.21 -2.87
C PRO A 104 8.01 -15.15 -3.50
N ALA A 105 7.94 -14.98 -4.82
CA ALA A 105 8.72 -13.96 -5.52
C ALA A 105 8.37 -12.54 -5.05
N GLN A 106 7.08 -12.25 -4.84
CA GLN A 106 6.63 -10.95 -4.34
C GLN A 106 6.94 -10.75 -2.84
N ALA A 107 6.92 -11.83 -2.06
CA ALA A 107 7.33 -11.81 -0.66
C ALA A 107 8.82 -11.49 -0.53
N ALA A 108 9.67 -12.09 -1.37
CA ALA A 108 11.11 -11.83 -1.40
C ALA A 108 11.45 -10.37 -1.76
N VAL A 109 10.77 -9.79 -2.76
CA VAL A 109 10.92 -8.37 -3.11
C VAL A 109 10.58 -7.46 -1.94
N ARG A 110 9.47 -7.72 -1.24
CA ARG A 110 9.07 -6.93 -0.07
C ARG A 110 10.01 -7.11 1.12
N ALA A 111 10.47 -8.34 1.37
CA ALA A 111 11.45 -8.61 2.41
C ALA A 111 12.75 -7.83 2.17
N SER A 112 13.25 -7.84 0.92
CA SER A 112 14.43 -7.07 0.52
C SER A 112 14.22 -5.55 0.68
N ALA A 113 13.08 -5.03 0.21
CA ALA A 113 12.74 -3.61 0.38
C ALA A 113 12.61 -3.18 1.85
N ASN A 114 12.15 -4.09 2.72
CA ASN A 114 11.96 -3.85 4.14
C ASN A 114 13.18 -4.21 5.00
N ASP A 115 14.26 -4.75 4.42
CA ASP A 115 15.55 -4.97 5.10
C ASP A 115 16.25 -3.62 5.37
N THR A 116 15.65 -2.87 6.27
CA THR A 116 16.02 -1.52 6.70
C THR A 116 16.57 -1.51 8.12
N ASP A 117 16.61 -2.67 8.78
CA ASP A 117 17.21 -2.83 10.10
C ASP A 117 18.70 -2.51 10.02
N ARG A 118 19.08 -1.42 10.67
CA ARG A 118 20.46 -0.97 10.79
C ARG A 118 20.71 -0.59 12.25
N PRO A 119 21.95 -0.70 12.75
CA PRO A 119 22.27 -0.25 14.10
C PRO A 119 21.87 1.22 14.28
N VAL A 120 21.00 1.46 15.26
CA VAL A 120 20.63 2.82 15.68
C VAL A 120 21.54 3.26 16.82
N SER A 121 21.85 4.56 16.89
CA SER A 121 22.79 5.08 17.90
C SER A 121 22.31 4.91 19.35
N GLY A 122 21.00 4.73 19.59
CA GLY A 122 20.40 4.69 20.92
C GLY A 122 20.40 6.03 21.66
N ARG A 123 20.93 7.10 21.04
CA ARG A 123 21.07 8.44 21.63
C ARG A 123 19.81 9.28 21.42
N LEU A 124 19.60 10.24 22.32
CA LEU A 124 18.59 11.28 22.16
C LEU A 124 19.00 12.25 21.04
N LEU A 125 18.02 12.82 20.35
CA LEU A 125 18.24 13.73 19.21
C LEU A 125 19.22 14.88 19.55
N HIS A 126 19.16 15.40 20.76
CA HIS A 126 19.96 16.55 21.18
C HIS A 126 21.38 16.19 21.67
N GLU A 127 21.68 14.93 22.02
CA GLU A 127 22.96 14.56 22.64
C GLU A 127 24.15 14.87 21.72
N GLY A 128 24.07 14.48 20.44
CA GLY A 128 25.11 14.78 19.47
C GLY A 128 25.35 16.29 19.30
N PHE A 129 24.29 17.09 19.38
CA PHE A 129 24.40 18.55 19.35
C PHE A 129 25.13 19.09 20.60
N PHE A 130 24.74 18.65 21.80
CA PHE A 130 25.36 19.12 23.05
C PHE A 130 26.80 18.63 23.23
N GLU A 131 27.15 17.46 22.68
CA GLU A 131 28.54 17.01 22.57
C GLU A 131 29.36 17.94 21.68
N HIS A 132 28.89 18.18 20.45
CA HIS A 132 29.59 19.04 19.50
C HIS A 132 29.72 20.48 20.02
N ALA A 133 28.67 21.01 20.66
CA ALA A 133 28.71 22.34 21.26
C ALA A 133 29.60 22.48 22.51
N ARG A 134 30.05 21.35 23.09
CA ARG A 134 31.09 21.36 24.13
C ARG A 134 32.48 21.23 23.53
N SER A 135 32.67 20.39 22.51
CA SER A 135 33.99 20.16 21.92
C SER A 135 34.45 21.27 20.99
N THR A 136 33.53 21.89 20.24
CA THR A 136 33.83 22.86 19.18
C THR A 136 32.86 24.05 19.22
N PRO A 137 32.84 24.82 20.33
CA PRO A 137 31.81 25.85 20.56
C PRO A 137 31.85 27.02 19.58
N GLU A 138 33.02 27.32 19.00
CA GLU A 138 33.22 28.45 18.09
C GLU A 138 32.83 28.14 16.65
N LEU A 139 32.56 26.87 16.31
CA LEU A 139 32.17 26.54 14.94
C LEU A 139 30.75 27.06 14.62
N PRO A 140 30.49 27.47 13.37
CA PRO A 140 29.16 27.83 12.91
C PRO A 140 28.19 26.64 13.04
N ALA A 141 27.03 26.86 13.66
CA ALA A 141 25.96 25.86 13.78
C ALA A 141 24.76 26.18 12.89
N VAL A 142 24.38 27.45 12.81
CA VAL A 142 23.28 27.95 11.98
C VAL A 142 23.78 29.17 11.21
N VAL A 143 23.55 29.17 9.89
CA VAL A 143 23.88 30.28 8.99
C VAL A 143 22.58 30.80 8.40
N GLY A 144 22.29 32.08 8.62
CA GLY A 144 21.07 32.74 8.15
C GLY A 144 20.06 33.04 9.26
N GLY A 145 19.13 33.96 8.97
CA GLY A 145 18.18 34.52 9.94
C GLY A 145 18.56 35.95 10.38
N ALA A 146 17.77 36.53 11.30
CA ALA A 146 17.96 37.91 11.77
C ALA A 146 19.31 38.13 12.48
N ASP A 147 19.88 37.09 13.07
CA ASP A 147 21.13 37.14 13.84
C ASP A 147 22.38 36.81 12.98
N GLY A 148 22.23 36.55 11.68
CA GLY A 148 23.33 36.15 10.81
C GLY A 148 23.84 34.74 11.11
N GLU A 149 25.08 34.63 11.60
CA GLU A 149 25.71 33.35 11.95
C GLU A 149 25.66 33.10 13.46
N LEU A 150 25.22 31.90 13.86
CA LEU A 150 25.16 31.45 15.24
C LEU A 150 26.09 30.25 15.44
N THR A 151 27.05 30.39 16.35
CA THR A 151 27.96 29.31 16.72
C THR A 151 27.28 28.24 17.59
N TYR A 152 27.85 27.05 17.63
CA TYR A 152 27.35 25.95 18.47
C TYR A 152 27.26 26.35 19.95
N GLY A 153 28.25 27.05 20.48
CA GLY A 153 28.25 27.52 21.87
C GLY A 153 27.10 28.49 22.15
N ARG A 154 26.88 29.47 21.26
CA ARG A 154 25.78 30.44 21.42
C ARG A 154 24.41 29.79 21.29
N LEU A 155 24.26 28.85 20.35
CA LEU A 155 23.01 28.10 20.17
C LEU A 155 22.71 27.24 21.40
N ARG A 156 23.72 26.54 21.94
CA ARG A 156 23.60 25.74 23.16
C ARG A 156 23.13 26.58 24.34
N ASP A 157 23.75 27.74 24.55
CA ASP A 157 23.39 28.61 25.67
C ASP A 157 21.96 29.16 25.53
N ARG A 158 21.52 29.49 24.31
CA ARG A 158 20.12 29.86 24.04
C ARG A 158 19.16 28.70 24.33
N ALA A 159 19.47 27.50 23.85
CA ALA A 159 18.65 26.31 24.07
C ALA A 159 18.52 25.98 25.57
N LEU A 160 19.61 26.05 26.34
CA LEU A 160 19.59 25.81 27.79
C LEU A 160 18.78 26.85 28.55
N ARG A 161 18.80 28.12 28.12
CA ARG A 161 17.93 29.15 28.73
C ARG A 161 16.45 28.85 28.52
N VAL A 162 16.06 28.40 27.32
CA VAL A 162 14.69 27.98 27.04
C VAL A 162 14.33 26.74 27.86
N ALA A 163 15.19 25.72 27.89
CA ALA A 163 14.97 24.51 28.67
C ALA A 163 14.78 24.81 30.17
N GLY A 164 15.66 25.65 30.74
CA GLY A 164 15.52 26.09 32.13
C GLY A 164 14.22 26.86 32.40
N ALA A 165 13.80 27.72 31.47
CA ALA A 165 12.53 28.46 31.59
C ALA A 165 11.28 27.56 31.51
N LEU A 166 11.35 26.45 30.75
CA LEU A 166 10.29 25.44 30.68
C LEU A 166 10.23 24.62 31.98
N VAL A 167 11.38 24.15 32.47
CA VAL A 167 11.47 23.42 33.75
C VAL A 167 10.95 24.29 34.91
N ALA A 168 11.32 25.56 34.94
CA ALA A 168 10.82 26.51 35.95
C ALA A 168 9.30 26.74 35.89
N ARG A 169 8.66 26.48 34.74
CA ARG A 169 7.21 26.52 34.55
C ARG A 169 6.53 25.17 34.80
N GLY A 170 7.27 24.17 35.26
CA GLY A 170 6.75 22.87 35.66
C GLY A 170 6.65 21.84 34.54
N VAL A 171 7.23 22.10 33.36
CA VAL A 171 7.27 21.12 32.26
C VAL A 171 8.12 19.91 32.65
N ARG A 172 7.60 18.71 32.39
CA ARG A 172 8.22 17.42 32.70
C ARG A 172 8.44 16.57 31.44
N PRO A 173 9.31 15.54 31.51
CA PRO A 173 9.43 14.57 30.43
C PRO A 173 8.07 13.93 30.10
N GLY A 174 7.72 13.94 28.81
CA GLY A 174 6.43 13.45 28.32
C GLY A 174 5.38 14.55 28.06
N ASP A 175 5.60 15.77 28.58
CA ASP A 175 4.69 16.89 28.35
C ASP A 175 4.82 17.44 26.92
N ALA A 176 3.71 17.92 26.37
CA ALA A 176 3.68 18.62 25.09
C ALA A 176 3.92 20.13 25.28
N VAL A 177 4.74 20.73 24.41
CA VAL A 177 4.99 22.18 24.37
C VAL A 177 4.61 22.71 22.99
N SER A 178 3.64 23.62 22.92
CA SER A 178 3.25 24.27 21.67
C SER A 178 4.27 25.35 21.29
N ILE A 179 4.66 25.39 20.02
CA ILE A 179 5.57 26.39 19.45
C ILE A 179 4.78 27.22 18.44
N GLN A 180 4.67 28.52 18.69
CA GLN A 180 4.14 29.49 17.73
C GLN A 180 5.24 30.51 17.44
N LEU A 181 5.78 30.45 16.23
CA LEU A 181 6.77 31.40 15.70
C LEU A 181 6.13 32.12 14.50
N PRO A 182 6.62 33.32 14.12
CA PRO A 182 6.17 34.03 12.92
C PRO A 182 6.27 33.20 11.64
#